data_AF-A0A9D2I320-F1
#
_entry.id   AF-A0A9D2I320-F1
#
_cell.length_a   1.000
_cell.length_b   1.000
_cell.length_c   1.000
_cell.angle_alpha   90.00
_cell.angle_beta   90.00
_cell.angle_gamma   90.00
#
_symmetry.space_group_name_H-M   'P 1'
#
loop_
_entity.id
_entity.type
_entity.pdbx_description
1 polymer ?
#
loop_
_entity_poly.entity_id
_entity_poly.type
_entity_poly.pdbx_seq_one_letter_code
_entity_poly.pdbx_strand_id
1 'polypeptide(L)'
;MINYLEEHYSRKSLSVRIKENRDTFCAHLEDKLFTEDSVTGNGSGSYTFDQIKAEQNLVSNWELLREAKSALSTDFDPLTAGPEACDVLIRCYLLPEAIDLALQKLL
;
A
#
# COMPACT_ATOMS: atom_id res chain seq x y z
N MET A 1 -1.37 0.39 7.51
CA MET A 1 -2.75 -0.02 7.19
C MET A 1 -3.62 -0.22 8.43
N ILE A 2 -3.46 -1.29 9.23
CA ILE A 2 -4.36 -1.57 10.37
C ILE A 2 -4.40 -0.40 11.37
N ASN A 3 -3.24 0.10 11.80
CA ASN A 3 -3.16 1.26 12.71
C ASN A 3 -3.91 2.47 12.16
N TYR A 4 -3.70 2.80 10.88
CA TYR A 4 -4.43 3.86 10.20
C TYR A 4 -5.95 3.64 10.28
N LEU A 5 -6.43 2.43 9.95
CA LEU A 5 -7.86 2.14 9.99
C LEU A 5 -8.43 2.26 11.41
N GLU A 6 -7.71 1.82 12.44
CA GLU A 6 -8.14 1.93 13.83
C GLU A 6 -8.12 3.37 14.36
N GLU A 7 -7.19 4.21 13.88
CA GLU A 7 -7.12 5.64 14.21
C GLU A 7 -8.24 6.45 13.56
N HIS A 8 -8.64 6.08 12.34
CA HIS A 8 -9.61 6.85 11.55
C HIS A 8 -11.04 6.29 11.54
N TYR A 9 -11.23 5.02 11.91
CA TYR A 9 -12.53 4.36 11.87
C TYR A 9 -12.75 3.47 13.09
N SER A 10 -13.95 3.59 13.68
CA SER A 10 -14.42 2.58 14.62
C SER A 10 -14.78 1.27 13.89
N ARG A 11 -14.66 0.12 14.57
CA ARG A 11 -15.12 -1.18 14.02
C ARG A 11 -16.57 -1.13 13.55
N LYS A 12 -17.46 -0.50 14.33
CA LYS A 12 -18.86 -0.30 13.94
C LYS A 12 -19.00 0.48 12.64
N SER A 13 -18.25 1.57 12.48
CA SER A 13 -18.28 2.36 11.24
C SER A 13 -17.71 1.60 10.04
N LEU A 14 -16.68 0.77 10.22
CA LEU A 14 -16.17 -0.10 9.16
C LEU A 14 -17.23 -1.13 8.74
N SER A 15 -17.88 -1.78 9.71
CA SER A 15 -18.93 -2.77 9.44
C SER A 15 -20.11 -2.18 8.67
N VAL A 16 -20.53 -0.96 9.00
CA VAL A 16 -21.63 -0.27 8.30
C VAL A 16 -21.24 0.02 6.86
N ARG A 17 -20.09 0.65 6.62
CA ARG A 17 -19.65 1.04 5.27
C ARG A 17 -19.48 -0.16 4.34
N ILE A 18 -18.90 -1.26 4.84
CA ILE A 18 -18.76 -2.49 4.07
C ILE A 18 -20.11 -3.13 3.71
N LYS A 19 -21.09 -3.06 4.62
CA LYS A 19 -22.46 -3.56 4.36
C LYS A 19 -23.23 -2.68 3.37
N GLU A 20 -23.01 -1.37 3.40
CA GLU A 20 -23.64 -0.43 2.48
C GLU A 20 -23.13 -0.62 1.06
N ASN A 21 -21.80 -0.58 0.87
CA ASN A 21 -21.17 -0.86 -0.42
C ASN A 21 -19.67 -1.12 -0.23
N ARG A 22 -19.27 -2.40 -0.23
CA ARG A 22 -17.86 -2.81 -0.09
C ARG A 22 -16.98 -2.19 -1.16
N ASP A 23 -17.35 -2.35 -2.43
CA ASP A 23 -16.48 -2.00 -3.56
C ASP A 23 -16.22 -0.49 -3.59
N THR A 24 -17.26 0.33 -3.36
CA THR A 24 -17.11 1.79 -3.26
C THR A 24 -16.24 2.19 -2.08
N PHE A 25 -16.36 1.51 -0.93
CA PHE A 25 -15.54 1.84 0.23
C PHE A 25 -14.08 1.39 0.07
N CYS A 26 -13.83 0.21 -0.51
CA CYS A 26 -12.47 -0.25 -0.84
C CYS A 26 -11.81 0.69 -1.85
N ALA A 27 -12.50 1.09 -2.92
CA ALA A 27 -11.98 2.07 -3.88
C ALA A 27 -11.66 3.43 -3.23
N HIS A 28 -12.50 3.89 -2.28
CA HIS A 28 -12.20 5.09 -1.50
C HIS A 28 -10.94 4.94 -0.63
N LEU A 29 -10.75 3.78 -0.01
CA LEU A 29 -9.54 3.50 0.77
C LEU A 29 -8.31 3.41 -0.14
N GLU A 30 -8.40 2.76 -1.30
CA GLU A 30 -7.31 2.70 -2.27
C GLU A 30 -6.86 4.11 -2.67
N ASP A 31 -7.78 4.96 -3.12
CA ASP A 31 -7.50 6.35 -3.51
C ASP A 31 -6.83 7.14 -2.37
N LYS A 32 -7.39 7.06 -1.17
CA LYS A 32 -6.88 7.80 -0.01
C LYS A 32 -5.52 7.31 0.47
N LEU A 33 -5.33 5.99 0.50
CA LEU A 33 -4.15 5.37 1.09
C LEU A 33 -2.99 5.25 0.11
N PHE A 34 -3.26 5.42 -1.19
CA PHE A 34 -2.23 5.38 -2.21
C PHE A 34 -1.11 6.38 -1.95
N THR A 35 -1.41 7.58 -1.46
CA THR A 35 -0.42 8.63 -1.12
C THR A 35 -0.21 8.81 0.39
N GLU A 36 -0.73 7.92 1.22
CA GLU A 36 -0.55 7.98 2.67
C GLU A 36 0.79 7.34 3.03
N ASP A 37 1.76 8.16 3.43
CA ASP A 37 3.14 7.69 3.66
C ASP A 37 3.24 6.62 4.76
N SER A 38 2.37 6.70 5.77
CA SER A 38 2.29 5.66 6.82
C SER A 38 1.78 4.30 6.32
N VAL A 39 1.29 4.22 5.08
CA VAL A 39 0.79 3.00 4.44
C VAL A 39 1.68 2.58 3.27
N THR A 40 1.91 3.47 2.29
CA THR A 40 2.64 3.13 1.05
C THR A 40 3.99 3.82 0.92
N GLY A 41 4.15 5.02 1.50
CA GLY A 41 5.33 5.87 1.29
C GLY A 41 5.34 6.63 -0.03
N ASN A 42 4.24 6.62 -0.78
CA ASN A 42 4.20 7.19 -2.13
C ASN A 42 4.06 8.71 -2.16
N GLY A 43 3.55 9.34 -1.09
CA GLY A 43 3.48 10.79 -0.99
C GLY A 43 4.88 11.42 -0.90
N SER A 44 5.79 10.77 -0.18
CA SER A 44 7.18 11.20 0.00
C SER A 44 8.16 10.55 -0.97
N GLY A 45 7.81 9.40 -1.55
CA GLY A 45 8.73 8.53 -2.29
C GLY A 45 9.55 7.59 -1.41
N SER A 46 9.28 7.54 -0.09
CA SER A 46 9.88 6.56 0.82
C SER A 46 8.95 6.18 1.98
N TYR A 47 8.77 4.88 2.16
CA TYR A 47 8.07 4.35 3.33
C TYR A 47 8.95 4.28 4.59
N THR A 48 10.23 3.94 4.43
CA THR A 48 11.16 3.69 5.55
C THR A 48 11.99 4.92 5.91
N PHE A 49 12.15 5.87 4.99
CA PHE A 49 13.15 6.94 5.04
C PHE A 49 14.56 6.41 5.36
N ASP A 50 14.86 5.20 4.90
CA ASP A 50 16.10 4.46 5.14
C ASP A 50 16.31 3.47 3.98
N GLN A 51 17.36 3.72 3.20
CA GLN A 51 17.72 2.92 2.03
C GLN A 51 18.11 1.49 2.37
N ILE A 52 18.85 1.27 3.47
CA ILE A 52 19.26 -0.07 3.90
C ILE A 52 18.03 -0.86 4.30
N LYS A 53 17.08 -0.22 5.00
CA LYS A 53 15.84 -0.87 5.39
C LYS A 53 14.97 -1.21 4.17
N ALA A 54 14.91 -0.34 3.18
CA ALA A 54 14.22 -0.61 1.93
C ALA A 54 14.86 -1.78 1.17
N GLU A 55 16.19 -1.87 1.09
CA GLU A 55 16.89 -3.02 0.48
C GLU A 55 16.54 -4.33 1.18
N GLN A 56 16.48 -4.34 2.52
CA GLN A 56 16.08 -5.54 3.28
C GLN A 56 14.67 -6.01 2.92
N ASN A 57 13.73 -5.08 2.68
CA ASN A 57 12.39 -5.43 2.23
C ASN A 57 12.39 -6.07 0.83
N LEU A 58 13.41 -5.80 0.00
CA LEU A 58 13.50 -6.30 -1.38
C LEU A 58 14.15 -7.68 -1.53
N VAL A 59 14.97 -8.14 -0.57
CA VAL A 59 15.84 -9.34 -0.70
C VAL A 59 15.14 -10.60 -1.24
N SER A 60 13.82 -10.73 -1.03
CA SER A 60 13.01 -11.86 -1.54
C SER A 60 11.82 -11.46 -2.43
N ASN A 61 11.68 -10.17 -2.76
CA ASN A 61 10.49 -9.62 -3.42
C ASN A 61 10.78 -9.08 -4.83
N TRP A 62 11.87 -9.52 -5.47
CA TRP A 62 12.26 -9.04 -6.81
C TRP A 62 11.26 -9.43 -7.92
N GLU A 63 10.64 -10.61 -7.85
CA GLU A 63 9.57 -10.98 -8.80
C GLU A 63 8.33 -10.10 -8.59
N LEU A 64 7.97 -9.84 -7.35
CA LEU A 64 6.87 -8.95 -7.02
C LEU A 64 7.14 -7.51 -7.50
N LEU A 65 8.37 -7.03 -7.40
CA LEU A 65 8.78 -5.75 -8.00
C LEU A 65 8.56 -5.72 -9.51
N ARG A 66 8.89 -6.82 -10.20
CA ARG A 66 8.71 -6.96 -11.65
C ARG A 66 7.23 -6.88 -12.03
N GLU A 67 6.38 -7.58 -11.30
CA GLU A 67 4.92 -7.53 -11.47
C GLU A 67 4.38 -6.11 -11.22
N ALA A 68 4.77 -5.49 -10.10
CA ALA A 68 4.36 -4.14 -9.74
C ALA A 68 4.75 -3.10 -10.80
N LYS A 69 5.98 -3.18 -11.33
CA LYS A 69 6.44 -2.32 -12.43
C LYS A 69 5.59 -2.51 -13.69
N SER A 70 5.31 -3.76 -14.06
CA SER A 70 4.48 -4.06 -15.23
C SER A 70 3.04 -3.56 -15.08
N ALA A 71 2.50 -3.54 -13.86
CA ALA A 71 1.11 -3.18 -13.60
C ALA A 71 0.89 -1.67 -13.45
N LEU A 72 1.80 -0.96 -12.78
CA LEU A 72 1.57 0.44 -12.35
C LEU A 72 2.39 1.49 -13.09
N SER A 73 3.50 1.10 -13.71
CA SER A 73 4.53 2.07 -14.07
C SER A 73 5.46 1.55 -15.17
N THR A 74 4.96 1.52 -16.41
CA THR A 74 5.76 1.10 -17.57
C THR A 74 6.91 2.06 -17.87
N ASP A 75 6.72 3.36 -17.60
CA ASP A 75 7.66 4.42 -17.99
C ASP A 75 8.59 4.84 -16.84
N PHE A 76 8.23 4.53 -15.59
CA PHE A 76 9.07 4.79 -14.42
C PHE A 76 10.01 3.60 -14.17
N ASP A 77 11.29 3.89 -14.00
CA ASP A 77 12.29 2.88 -13.65
C ASP A 77 12.66 2.95 -12.16
N PRO A 78 12.05 2.11 -11.30
CA PRO A 78 12.31 2.13 -9.86
C PRO A 78 13.76 1.75 -9.52
N LEU A 79 14.42 0.95 -10.38
CA LEU A 79 15.81 0.54 -10.16
C LEU A 79 16.79 1.71 -10.26
N THR A 80 16.52 2.66 -11.16
CA THR A 80 17.29 3.90 -11.27
C THR A 80 16.98 4.87 -10.12
N ALA A 81 15.74 4.87 -9.63
CA ALA A 81 15.31 5.72 -8.51
C ALA A 81 15.79 5.23 -7.13
N GLY A 82 16.14 3.95 -7.01
CA GLY A 82 16.76 3.37 -5.82
C GLY A 82 15.83 2.44 -5.01
N PRO A 83 16.34 1.88 -3.90
CA PRO A 83 15.64 0.82 -3.16
C PRO A 83 14.33 1.30 -2.51
N GLU A 84 14.27 2.55 -2.06
CA GLU A 84 13.04 3.12 -1.47
C GLU A 84 11.91 3.20 -2.50
N ALA A 85 12.22 3.64 -3.73
CA ALA A 85 11.25 3.66 -4.82
C ALA A 85 10.77 2.26 -5.21
N CYS A 86 11.66 1.27 -5.19
CA CYS A 86 11.30 -0.13 -5.41
C CYS A 86 10.33 -0.65 -4.32
N ASP A 87 10.64 -0.38 -3.04
CA ASP A 87 9.78 -0.78 -1.91
C ASP A 87 8.40 -0.09 -1.98
N VAL A 88 8.37 1.22 -2.25
CA VAL A 88 7.12 1.99 -2.41
C VAL A 88 6.27 1.44 -3.56
N LEU A 89 6.88 1.13 -4.71
CA LEU A 89 6.15 0.59 -5.86
C LEU A 89 5.45 -0.74 -5.53
N ILE A 90 6.16 -1.65 -4.83
CA ILE A 90 5.56 -2.91 -4.36
C ILE A 90 4.39 -2.64 -3.41
N ARG A 91 4.54 -1.71 -2.48
CA ARG A 91 3.48 -1.37 -1.51
C ARG A 91 2.23 -0.81 -2.18
N CYS A 92 2.41 0.06 -3.18
CA CYS A 92 1.33 0.57 -4.00
C CYS A 92 0.63 -0.56 -4.78
N TYR A 93 1.39 -1.52 -5.32
CA TYR A 93 0.83 -2.67 -6.04
C TYR A 93 0.02 -3.60 -5.13
N LEU A 94 0.49 -3.85 -3.91
CA LEU A 94 -0.20 -4.69 -2.94
C LEU A 94 -1.35 -3.97 -2.21
N LEU A 95 -1.58 -2.68 -2.44
CA LEU A 95 -2.52 -1.88 -1.67
C LEU A 95 -3.95 -2.46 -1.65
N PRO A 96 -4.56 -2.89 -2.78
CA PRO A 96 -5.90 -3.47 -2.77
C PRO A 96 -6.01 -4.72 -1.91
N GLU A 97 -5.06 -5.66 -2.06
CA GLU A 97 -5.03 -6.89 -1.26
C GLU A 97 -4.77 -6.58 0.23
N ALA A 98 -3.89 -5.62 0.52
CA ALA A 98 -3.60 -5.19 1.88
C ALA A 98 -4.82 -4.57 2.57
N ILE A 99 -5.66 -3.83 1.83
CA ILE A 99 -6.95 -3.31 2.33
C ILE A 99 -7.89 -4.47 2.67
N ASP A 100 -8.04 -5.42 1.75
CA ASP A 100 -8.90 -6.59 1.97
C ASP A 100 -8.48 -7.40 3.21
N LEU A 101 -7.19 -7.69 3.34
CA LEU A 101 -6.63 -8.41 4.49
C LEU A 101 -6.79 -7.63 5.80
N ALA A 102 -6.62 -6.30 5.78
CA ALA A 102 -6.80 -5.48 6.96
C ALA A 102 -8.27 -5.44 7.41
N LEU A 103 -9.21 -5.31 6.46
CA LEU A 103 -10.63 -5.36 6.75
C LEU A 103 -11.05 -6.72 7.31
N GLN A 104 -10.54 -7.83 6.75
CA GLN A 104 -10.78 -9.19 7.27
C GLN A 104 -10.25 -9.39 8.69
N LYS A 105 -9.14 -8.74 9.06
CA LYS A 105 -8.59 -8.84 10.42
C LYS A 105 -9.35 -7.99 11.44
N LEU A 106 -10.00 -6.92 11.00
CA LEU A 106 -10.67 -5.95 11.87
C LEU A 106 -12.16 -6.24 12.12
N LEU A 107 -12.79 -7.03 11.24
CA LEU A 107 -14.23 -7.33 11.21
C LEU A 107 -14.49 -8.81 11.54
#